data_AF-A0A849WSQ8-F1
#
_entry.id   AF-A0A849WSQ8-F1
#
_cell.length_a   1.000
_cell.length_b   1.000
_cell.length_c   1.000
_cell.angle_alpha   90.00
_cell.angle_beta   90.00
_cell.angle_gamma   90.00
#
_symmetry.space_group_name_H-M   'P 1'
#
loop_
_entity.id
_entity.type
_entity.pdbx_description
1 polymer ?
#
loop_
_entity_poly.entity_id
_entity_poly.type
_entity_poly.pdbx_seq_one_letter_code
_entity_poly.pdbx_strand_id
1 'polypeptide(L)'
;MNKNNPSGARKTIQDKVQVLINEFQNEVDWEARYKLIIDKGKRLPALEAHLKVEENLIKGCQSQVWLVASVDPTTKRLLLKGDSDALIVRGLVSLLLELYDDQSPSDVLKADLSFFEKIGLKSHLSPSRANGFNSMIKQIYNYALAFNYLNNKNN
;
A
#
# COMPACT_ATOMS: atom_id res chain seq x y z
N MET A 1 31.68 0.36 -3.41
CA MET A 1 31.74 -1.11 -3.38
C MET A 1 30.93 -1.60 -2.20
N ASN A 2 29.75 -2.18 -2.44
CA ASN A 2 29.37 -3.46 -1.86
C ASN A 2 28.30 -4.07 -2.78
N LYS A 3 28.71 -5.10 -3.52
CA LYS A 3 27.87 -5.91 -4.39
C LYS A 3 27.35 -7.06 -3.53
N ASN A 4 26.07 -7.39 -3.72
CA ASN A 4 25.46 -8.68 -3.36
C ASN A 4 25.37 -8.96 -1.85
N ASN A 5 24.18 -8.75 -1.30
CA ASN A 5 23.71 -9.56 -0.18
C ASN A 5 22.81 -10.69 -0.73
N PRO A 6 23.33 -11.91 -0.95
CA PRO A 6 22.53 -13.04 -1.39
C PRO A 6 22.03 -13.78 -0.16
N SER A 7 20.93 -13.31 0.46
CA SER A 7 20.06 -14.02 1.43
C SER A 7 19.46 -13.02 2.42
N GLY A 8 18.47 -12.26 1.96
CA GLY A 8 17.38 -11.82 2.81
C GLY A 8 16.13 -12.39 2.16
N ALA A 9 15.50 -13.41 2.77
CA ALA A 9 14.25 -13.94 2.23
C ALA A 9 13.26 -12.78 2.06
N ARG A 10 12.73 -12.58 0.84
CA ARG A 10 11.72 -11.54 0.60
C ARG A 10 10.52 -11.83 1.49
N LYS A 11 10.07 -10.82 2.24
CA LYS A 11 8.91 -10.95 3.13
C LYS A 11 7.63 -11.12 2.30
N THR A 12 6.82 -12.09 2.70
CA THR A 12 5.48 -12.27 2.14
C THR A 12 4.56 -11.14 2.61
N ILE A 13 3.40 -10.99 1.98
CA ILE A 13 2.35 -10.07 2.46
C ILE A 13 1.98 -10.41 3.91
N GLN A 14 1.88 -11.70 4.25
CA GLN A 14 1.53 -12.12 5.60
C GLN A 14 2.60 -11.71 6.63
N ASP A 15 3.88 -11.84 6.29
CA ASP A 15 4.98 -11.39 7.16
C ASP A 15 4.92 -9.87 7.39
N LYS A 16 4.66 -9.11 6.32
CA LYS A 16 4.53 -7.65 6.39
C LYS A 16 3.30 -7.23 7.21
N VAL A 17 2.17 -7.94 7.06
CA VAL A 17 0.97 -7.74 7.88
C VAL A 17 1.28 -7.97 9.35
N GLN A 18 1.99 -9.04 9.71
CA GLN A 18 2.32 -9.31 11.10
C GLN A 18 3.23 -8.24 11.70
N VAL A 19 4.20 -7.73 10.93
CA VAL A 19 5.04 -6.60 11.35
C VAL A 19 4.19 -5.36 11.63
N LEU A 20 3.28 -4.99 10.72
CA LEU A 20 2.38 -3.86 10.93
C LEU A 20 1.47 -4.05 12.15
N ILE A 21 0.92 -5.25 12.35
CA ILE A 21 0.12 -5.55 13.55
C ILE A 21 0.94 -5.31 14.82
N ASN A 22 2.15 -5.84 14.88
CA ASN A 22 3.02 -5.66 16.05
C ASN A 22 3.38 -4.19 16.28
N GLU A 23 3.70 -3.43 15.21
CA GLU A 23 3.97 -1.99 15.31
C GLU A 23 2.78 -1.24 15.92
N PHE A 24 1.56 -1.48 15.45
CA PHE A 24 0.36 -0.80 15.96
C PHE A 24 -0.08 -1.27 17.35
N GLN A 25 0.16 -2.53 17.70
CA GLN A 25 -0.15 -3.08 19.03
C GLN A 25 0.81 -2.58 20.12
N ASN A 26 2.03 -2.21 19.75
CA ASN A 26 3.00 -1.62 20.68
C ASN A 26 2.64 -0.17 21.07
N GLU A 27 1.75 0.48 20.32
CA GLU A 27 1.28 1.84 20.63
C GLU A 27 0.18 1.82 21.70
N VAL A 28 0.35 2.68 22.70
CA VAL A 28 -0.45 2.70 23.95
C VAL A 28 -1.88 3.19 23.74
N ASP A 29 -2.11 4.10 22.79
CA ASP A 29 -3.42 4.71 22.53
C ASP A 29 -3.63 5.04 21.04
N TRP A 30 -4.82 5.59 20.75
CA TRP A 30 -5.17 5.99 19.39
C TRP A 30 -4.34 7.16 18.86
N GLU A 31 -3.95 8.10 19.72
CA GLU A 31 -3.17 9.27 19.31
C GLU A 31 -1.78 8.86 18.82
N ALA A 32 -1.13 7.94 19.54
CA ALA A 32 0.14 7.36 19.18
C ALA A 32 0.07 6.59 17.84
N ARG A 33 -0.97 5.77 17.65
CA ARG A 33 -1.24 5.10 16.36
C ARG A 33 -1.48 6.10 15.23
N TYR A 34 -2.22 7.17 15.49
CA TYR A 34 -2.48 8.22 14.50
C TYR A 34 -1.17 8.91 14.09
N LYS A 35 -0.31 9.24 15.07
CA LYS A 35 1.01 9.81 14.84
C LYS A 35 1.89 8.87 14.01
N LEU A 36 1.88 7.57 14.32
CA LEU A 36 2.62 6.56 13.56
C LEU A 36 2.21 6.55 12.08
N ILE A 37 0.91 6.59 11.78
CA ILE A 37 0.40 6.66 10.40
C ILE A 37 0.92 7.91 9.68
N ILE A 38 0.82 9.07 10.34
CA ILE A 38 1.29 10.34 9.78
C ILE A 38 2.80 10.30 9.52
N ASP A 39 3.58 9.78 10.45
CA ASP A 39 5.03 9.72 10.34
C ASP A 39 5.48 8.73 9.25
N LYS A 40 4.76 7.61 9.05
CA LYS A 40 4.96 6.75 7.87
C LYS A 40 4.66 7.51 6.58
N GLY A 41 3.55 8.25 6.51
CA GLY A 41 3.20 9.08 5.36
C GLY A 41 4.25 10.14 5.02
N LYS A 42 4.87 10.77 6.02
CA LYS A 42 5.94 11.76 5.81
C LYS A 42 7.22 11.14 5.25
N ARG A 43 7.50 9.87 5.55
CA ARG A 43 8.68 9.13 5.03
C ARG A 43 8.45 8.63 3.61
N LEU A 44 7.21 8.59 3.14
CA LEU A 44 6.90 8.17 1.78
C LEU A 44 7.53 9.16 0.78
N PRO A 45 8.30 8.68 -0.22
CA PRO A 45 8.82 9.56 -1.27
C PRO A 45 7.70 10.35 -1.93
N ALA A 46 7.97 11.62 -2.27
CA ALA A 46 7.00 12.42 -3.00
C ALA A 46 6.79 11.81 -4.40
N LEU A 47 5.53 11.70 -4.82
CA LEU A 47 5.20 11.25 -6.17
C LEU A 47 5.60 12.34 -7.17
N GLU A 48 6.24 11.94 -8.27
CA GLU A 48 6.67 12.85 -9.32
C GLU A 48 5.48 13.64 -9.89
N ALA A 49 5.69 14.95 -10.16
CA ALA A 49 4.60 15.84 -10.56
C ALA A 49 3.84 15.38 -11.83
N HIS A 50 4.56 14.79 -12.79
CA HIS A 50 3.97 14.26 -14.03
C HIS A 50 3.11 13.00 -13.82
N LEU A 51 3.17 12.37 -12.65
CA LEU A 51 2.32 11.24 -12.27
C LEU A 51 1.07 11.67 -11.50
N LYS A 52 0.97 12.94 -11.08
CA LYS A 52 -0.20 13.51 -10.41
C LYS A 52 -1.26 13.97 -11.41
N VAL A 53 -1.71 13.02 -12.23
CA VAL A 53 -2.69 13.23 -13.32
C VAL A 53 -4.01 12.52 -13.01
N GLU A 54 -5.08 12.85 -13.74
CA GLU A 54 -6.42 12.33 -13.50
C GLU A 54 -6.49 10.80 -13.64
N GLU A 55 -5.69 10.24 -14.55
CA GLU A 55 -5.62 8.80 -14.83
C GLU A 55 -5.13 7.98 -13.64
N ASN A 56 -4.31 8.59 -12.78
CA ASN A 56 -3.78 7.95 -11.57
C ASN A 56 -4.62 8.26 -10.33
N LEU A 57 -5.69 9.06 -10.46
CA LEU A 57 -6.51 9.49 -9.34
C LEU A 57 -7.49 8.39 -8.91
N ILE A 58 -7.51 8.09 -7.61
CA ILE A 58 -8.47 7.16 -7.02
C ILE A 58 -9.78 7.89 -6.71
N LYS A 59 -10.86 7.46 -7.36
CA LYS A 59 -12.21 7.97 -7.11
C LYS A 59 -12.77 7.42 -5.79
N GLY A 60 -13.61 8.22 -5.12
CA GLY A 60 -14.27 7.84 -3.87
C GLY A 60 -13.48 8.15 -2.59
N CYS A 61 -12.30 8.76 -2.72
CA CYS A 61 -11.61 9.40 -1.60
C CYS A 61 -12.09 10.85 -1.47
N GLN A 62 -12.26 11.34 -0.24
CA GLN A 62 -12.58 12.77 0.00
C GLN A 62 -11.36 13.66 -0.26
N SER A 63 -10.17 13.16 0.06
CA SER A 63 -8.87 13.77 -0.30
C SER A 63 -8.41 13.22 -1.64
N GLN A 64 -7.59 13.98 -2.38
CA GLN A 64 -6.98 13.47 -3.60
C GLN A 64 -5.97 12.39 -3.26
N VAL A 65 -6.03 11.27 -3.97
CA VAL A 65 -5.08 10.16 -3.85
C VAL A 65 -4.67 9.76 -5.24
N TRP A 66 -3.36 9.75 -5.50
CA TRP A 66 -2.79 9.20 -6.72
C TRP A 66 -2.13 7.88 -6.40
N LEU A 67 -2.34 6.88 -7.25
CA LEU A 67 -1.69 5.58 -7.16
C LEU A 67 -1.26 5.15 -8.57
N VAL A 68 -0.02 4.74 -8.67
CA VAL A 68 0.61 4.29 -9.91
C VAL A 68 1.11 2.86 -9.68
N ALA A 69 0.88 2.02 -10.67
CA ALA A 69 1.39 0.65 -10.65
C ALA A 69 2.05 0.32 -11.99
N SER A 70 3.21 -0.31 -11.91
CA SER A 70 3.87 -0.97 -13.03
C SER A 70 4.36 -2.35 -12.58
N VAL A 71 4.95 -3.11 -13.49
CA VAL A 71 5.56 -4.42 -13.17
C VAL A 71 7.03 -4.39 -13.56
N ASP A 72 7.87 -4.92 -12.68
CA ASP A 72 9.27 -5.18 -13.01
C ASP A 72 9.35 -6.28 -14.09
N PRO A 73 9.98 -6.03 -15.25
CA PRO A 73 9.98 -6.95 -16.37
C PRO A 73 10.73 -8.26 -16.09
N THR A 74 11.68 -8.24 -15.16
CA THR A 74 12.53 -9.38 -14.77
C THR A 74 11.89 -10.18 -13.64
N THR A 75 11.45 -9.51 -12.57
CA THR A 75 10.90 -10.19 -11.38
C THR A 75 9.41 -10.46 -11.46
N LYS A 76 8.71 -9.81 -12.40
CA LYS A 76 7.24 -9.86 -12.58
C LYS A 76 6.45 -9.37 -11.35
N ARG A 77 7.08 -8.58 -10.48
CA ARG A 77 6.48 -8.02 -9.26
C ARG A 77 5.96 -6.61 -9.49
N LEU A 78 4.97 -6.22 -8.70
CA LEU A 78 4.41 -4.88 -8.71
C LEU A 78 5.43 -3.87 -8.22
N LEU A 79 5.48 -2.72 -8.90
CA LEU A 79 6.16 -1.51 -8.48
C LEU A 79 5.08 -0.46 -8.27
N LEU A 80 4.84 -0.09 -7.01
CA LEU A 80 3.76 0.78 -6.60
C LEU A 80 4.31 2.12 -6.10
N LYS A 81 3.68 3.21 -6.54
CA LYS A 81 3.90 4.56 -6.01
C LYS A 81 2.56 5.20 -5.70
N GLY A 82 2.52 6.07 -4.71
CA GLY A 82 1.31 6.81 -4.41
C GLY A 82 1.56 8.04 -3.55
N ASP A 83 0.58 8.92 -3.51
CA ASP A 83 0.62 10.15 -2.71
C ASP A 83 -0.81 10.65 -2.42
N SER A 84 -0.94 11.57 -1.47
CA SER A 84 -2.19 12.26 -1.17
C SER A 84 -1.94 13.68 -0.70
N ASP A 85 -2.87 14.58 -1.00
CA ASP A 85 -2.90 15.96 -0.50
C ASP A 85 -3.22 16.05 1.00
N ALA A 86 -3.74 14.98 1.61
CA ALA A 86 -4.04 14.91 3.04
C ALA A 86 -3.02 14.04 3.79
N LEU A 87 -2.42 14.57 4.85
CA LEU A 87 -1.37 13.90 5.64
C LEU A 87 -1.78 12.51 6.15
N ILE A 88 -2.99 12.39 6.72
CA ILE A 88 -3.48 11.11 7.25
C ILE A 88 -3.69 10.09 6.14
N VAL A 89 -4.22 10.53 4.98
CA VAL A 89 -4.47 9.65 3.85
C VAL A 89 -3.16 9.23 3.19
N ARG A 90 -2.17 10.11 3.10
CA ARG A 90 -0.82 9.76 2.68
C ARG A 90 -0.18 8.71 3.59
N GLY A 91 -0.43 8.78 4.89
CA GLY A 91 -0.05 7.73 5.83
C GLY A 91 -0.73 6.39 5.52
N LEU A 92 -2.02 6.39 5.24
CA LEU A 92 -2.74 5.18 4.83
C LEU A 92 -2.24 4.60 3.50
N VAL A 93 -1.92 5.45 2.52
CA VAL A 93 -1.25 5.05 1.27
C VAL A 93 0.07 4.35 1.59
N SER A 94 0.88 4.92 2.48
CA SER A 94 2.16 4.33 2.89
C SER A 94 2.00 2.93 3.47
N LEU A 95 0.96 2.65 4.25
CA LEU A 95 0.70 1.30 4.78
C LEU A 95 0.42 0.29 3.67
N LEU A 96 -0.37 0.69 2.66
CA LEU A 96 -0.70 -0.18 1.54
C LEU A 96 0.52 -0.44 0.65
N LEU A 97 1.35 0.57 0.41
CA LEU A 97 2.60 0.39 -0.33
C LEU A 97 3.58 -0.52 0.42
N GLU A 98 3.72 -0.36 1.75
CA GLU A 98 4.55 -1.24 2.57
C GLU A 98 4.14 -2.72 2.42
N LEU A 99 2.84 -2.99 2.34
CA LEU A 99 2.29 -4.34 2.15
C LEU A 99 2.49 -4.88 0.73
N TYR A 100 2.05 -4.12 -0.27
CA TYR A 100 1.81 -4.64 -1.62
C TYR A 100 2.92 -4.31 -2.63
N ASP A 101 3.82 -3.37 -2.34
CA ASP A 101 4.98 -3.11 -3.20
C ASP A 101 5.98 -4.29 -3.16
N ASP A 102 6.62 -4.55 -4.29
CA ASP A 102 7.50 -5.70 -4.54
C ASP A 102 6.81 -7.06 -4.28
N GLN A 103 5.48 -7.14 -4.44
CA GLN A 103 4.73 -8.40 -4.38
C GLN A 103 4.35 -8.89 -5.77
N SER A 104 4.20 -10.21 -5.94
CA SER A 104 3.69 -10.73 -7.21
C SER A 104 2.20 -10.37 -7.34
N PRO A 105 1.70 -10.08 -8.55
CA PRO A 105 0.27 -9.85 -8.75
C PRO A 105 -0.60 -10.99 -8.21
N SER A 106 -0.14 -12.24 -8.34
CA SER A 106 -0.85 -13.42 -7.79
C SER A 106 -0.92 -13.45 -6.27
N ASP A 107 0.11 -12.98 -5.57
CA ASP A 107 0.12 -12.93 -4.10
C ASP A 107 -0.83 -11.84 -3.60
N VAL A 108 -0.86 -10.68 -4.26
CA VAL A 108 -1.79 -9.60 -3.94
C VAL A 108 -3.24 -10.06 -4.07
N LEU A 109 -3.57 -10.81 -5.13
CA LEU A 109 -4.93 -11.34 -5.32
C LEU A 109 -5.36 -12.36 -4.25
N LYS A 110 -4.39 -12.99 -3.56
CA LYS A 110 -4.63 -13.96 -2.48
C LYS A 110 -4.55 -13.35 -1.07
N ALA A 111 -4.23 -12.06 -0.95
CA ALA A 111 -3.98 -11.43 0.33
C ALA A 111 -5.25 -11.38 1.21
N ASP A 112 -5.07 -11.54 2.53
CA ASP A 112 -6.12 -11.35 3.52
C ASP A 112 -6.33 -9.86 3.79
N LEU A 113 -7.52 -9.35 3.44
CA LEU A 113 -7.90 -7.95 3.62
C LEU A 113 -8.30 -7.60 5.07
N SER A 114 -8.40 -8.59 5.97
CA SER A 114 -8.81 -8.37 7.36
C SER A 114 -7.76 -7.66 8.22
N PHE A 115 -6.53 -7.47 7.73
CA PHE A 115 -5.46 -6.80 8.48
C PHE A 115 -5.87 -5.41 8.98
N PHE A 116 -6.68 -4.68 8.19
CA PHE A 116 -7.15 -3.34 8.54
C PHE A 116 -7.99 -3.31 9.83
N GLU A 117 -8.72 -4.39 10.10
CA GLU A 117 -9.46 -4.55 11.36
C GLU A 117 -8.50 -4.89 12.50
N LYS A 118 -7.51 -5.75 12.24
CA LYS A 118 -6.53 -6.21 13.24
C LYS A 118 -5.61 -5.10 13.75
N ILE A 119 -5.28 -4.10 12.92
CA ILE A 119 -4.51 -2.92 13.33
C ILE A 119 -5.37 -1.85 14.04
N GLY A 120 -6.67 -2.10 14.22
CA GLY A 120 -7.57 -1.23 14.97
C GLY A 120 -7.89 0.11 14.29
N LEU A 121 -7.60 0.27 12.99
CA LEU A 121 -7.86 1.55 12.31
C LEU A 121 -9.33 1.76 11.98
N LYS A 122 -10.05 0.69 11.64
CA LYS A 122 -11.45 0.77 11.15
C LYS A 122 -12.39 1.46 12.14
N SER A 123 -12.22 1.26 13.44
CA SER A 123 -13.08 1.83 14.49
C SER A 123 -12.81 3.31 14.79
N HIS A 124 -11.68 3.86 14.34
CA HIS A 124 -11.28 5.23 14.65
C HIS A 124 -11.21 6.16 13.44
N LEU A 125 -11.29 5.62 12.23
CA LEU A 125 -11.45 6.43 11.02
C LEU A 125 -12.92 6.83 10.84
N SER A 126 -13.14 8.06 10.36
CA SER A 126 -14.48 8.45 9.90
C SER A 126 -14.93 7.54 8.75
N PRO A 127 -16.24 7.35 8.53
CA PRO A 127 -16.76 6.54 7.43
C PRO A 127 -16.17 6.91 6.07
N SER A 128 -15.99 8.20 5.81
CA SER A 128 -15.36 8.72 4.58
C SER A 128 -13.92 8.19 4.39
N ARG A 129 -13.10 8.22 5.45
CA ARG A 129 -11.70 7.75 5.40
C ARG A 129 -11.63 6.23 5.25
N ALA A 130 -12.49 5.49 5.95
CA ALA A 130 -12.59 4.04 5.79
C ALA A 130 -13.00 3.65 4.36
N ASN A 131 -13.95 4.39 3.75
CA ASN A 131 -14.35 4.19 2.37
C ASN A 131 -13.22 4.50 1.39
N GLY A 132 -12.51 5.63 1.58
CA GLY A 132 -11.33 5.96 0.78
C GLY A 132 -10.26 4.87 0.86
N PHE A 133 -10.00 4.34 2.06
CA PHE A 133 -9.08 3.21 2.25
C PHE A 133 -9.49 1.97 1.46
N ASN A 134 -10.76 1.60 1.51
CA ASN A 134 -11.28 0.50 0.72
C ASN A 134 -11.17 0.75 -0.79
N SER A 135 -11.37 1.98 -1.27
CA SER A 135 -11.15 2.35 -2.67
C SER A 135 -9.69 2.15 -3.08
N MET A 136 -8.74 2.50 -2.21
CA MET A 136 -7.32 2.26 -2.45
C MET A 136 -6.98 0.77 -2.57
N ILE A 137 -7.48 -0.07 -1.66
CA ILE A 137 -7.32 -1.53 -1.73
C ILE A 137 -7.88 -2.08 -3.05
N LYS A 138 -9.11 -1.69 -3.40
CA LYS A 138 -9.76 -2.12 -4.65
C LYS A 138 -8.92 -1.76 -5.87
N GLN A 139 -8.35 -0.56 -5.91
CA GLN A 139 -7.50 -0.13 -7.02
C GLN A 139 -6.22 -0.97 -7.11
N ILE A 140 -5.57 -1.29 -6.00
CA ILE A 140 -4.41 -2.19 -5.97
C ILE A 140 -4.78 -3.59 -6.49
N TYR A 141 -5.94 -4.12 -6.10
CA TYR A 141 -6.45 -5.39 -6.61
C TYR A 141 -6.72 -5.35 -8.11
N ASN A 142 -7.27 -4.25 -8.64
CA ASN A 142 -7.50 -4.07 -10.07
C ASN A 142 -6.17 -4.08 -10.85
N TYR A 143 -5.14 -3.39 -10.33
CA TYR A 143 -3.80 -3.47 -10.93
C TYR A 143 -3.24 -4.89 -10.89
N ALA A 144 -3.33 -5.56 -9.74
CA ALA A 144 -2.87 -6.93 -9.60
C ALA A 144 -3.60 -7.89 -10.57
N LEU A 145 -4.91 -7.72 -10.76
CA LEU A 145 -5.68 -8.51 -11.71
C LEU A 145 -5.19 -8.30 -13.15
N ALA A 146 -5.05 -7.04 -13.57
CA ALA A 146 -4.58 -6.69 -14.91
C ALA A 146 -3.17 -7.23 -15.18
N PHE A 147 -2.25 -7.03 -14.24
CA PHE A 147 -0.87 -7.49 -14.39
C PHE A 147 -0.72 -9.00 -14.27
N ASN A 148 -1.53 -9.67 -13.44
CA ASN A 148 -1.55 -11.13 -13.39
C ASN A 148 -1.99 -11.71 -14.75
N TYR A 149 -3.01 -11.13 -15.38
CA TYR A 149 -3.44 -11.52 -16.72
C TYR A 149 -2.34 -11.29 -17.77
N LEU A 150 -1.71 -10.12 -17.77
CA LEU A 150 -0.64 -9.79 -18.71
C LEU A 150 0.61 -10.68 -18.51
N ASN A 151 0.97 -11.02 -17.28
CA ASN A 151 2.09 -11.91 -16.98
C ASN A 151 1.83 -13.33 -17.50
N ASN A 152 0.60 -13.84 -17.37
CA ASN A 152 0.25 -15.19 -17.81
C ASN A 152 0.09 -15.32 -19.32
N LYS A 153 -0.19 -14.23 -20.05
CA LYS A 153 -0.28 -14.24 -21.52
C LYS A 153 1.10 -14.25 -22.20
N ASN A 154 2.13 -13.79 -21.50
CA ASN A 154 3.50 -13.65 -22.02
C ASN A 154 4.42 -14.83 -21.62
N ASN A 155 3.86 -15.87 -20.98
CA ASN A 155 4.50 -17.15 -20.68
C ASN A 155 3.95 -18.23 -21.60
#